data_AF-A0A5E4HUH5-F1
#
_entry.id   AF-A0A5E4HUH5-F1
#
_cell.length_a   1.000
_cell.length_b   1.000
_cell.length_c   1.000
_cell.angle_alpha   90.00
_cell.angle_beta   90.00
_cell.angle_gamma   90.00
#
_symmetry.space_group_name_H-M   'P 1'
#
loop_
_entity.id
_entity.type
_entity.pdbx_description
1 polymer ?
#
loop_
_entity_poly.entity_id
_entity_poly.type
_entity_poly.pdbx_seq_one_letter_code
_entity_poly.pdbx_strand_id
1 'polypeptide(L)'
;MRLSFRKNNPEAGVIIISASCCIPGMAPFDEQAKRVVEQAVSETDVKVQVKVIPASTAYFGAVPKEVMTKIITEVNQSGRIPLPAVLINGNIVSYGVPQVEDIKKALLETMDTKEIKEDTK
;
A
#
# COMPACT_ATOMS: atom_id res chain seq x y z
N MET A 1 26.28 -29.61 5.31
CA MET A 1 24.85 -29.38 5.58
C MET A 1 24.35 -28.29 4.66
N ARG A 2 23.48 -28.60 3.70
CA ARG A 2 22.83 -27.61 2.83
C ARG A 2 21.62 -27.04 3.57
N LEU A 3 21.63 -25.74 3.85
CA LEU A 3 20.47 -25.02 4.36
C LEU A 3 19.49 -24.83 3.20
N SER A 4 18.44 -25.65 3.16
CA SER A 4 17.35 -25.54 2.21
C SER A 4 16.47 -24.35 2.60
N PHE A 5 16.62 -23.21 1.93
CA PHE A 5 15.63 -22.15 1.96
C PHE A 5 14.35 -22.67 1.28
N ARG A 6 13.36 -23.02 2.10
CA ARG A 6 11.99 -23.34 1.67
C ARG A 6 11.46 -22.15 0.86
N LYS A 7 11.09 -22.44 -0.40
CA LYS A 7 10.23 -21.69 -1.33
C LYS A 7 9.49 -20.52 -0.64
N ASN A 8 9.97 -19.29 -0.90
CA ASN A 8 9.48 -18.04 -0.32
C ASN A 8 7.97 -17.86 -0.57
N ASN A 9 7.18 -17.74 0.50
CA ASN A 9 5.86 -17.11 0.42
C ASN A 9 6.07 -15.65 -0.02
N PRO A 10 5.42 -15.17 -1.09
CA PRO A 10 5.56 -13.78 -1.51
C PRO A 10 4.79 -12.90 -0.53
N GLU A 11 5.48 -12.37 0.48
CA GLU A 11 4.87 -11.38 1.37
C GLU A 11 4.53 -10.12 0.56
N ALA A 12 3.25 -9.75 0.51
CA ALA A 12 2.83 -8.50 -0.11
C ALA A 12 3.21 -7.34 0.80
N GLY A 13 3.77 -6.27 0.22
CA GLY A 13 4.15 -5.06 0.97
C GLY A 13 3.05 -4.01 0.86
N VAL A 14 2.48 -3.60 1.99
CA VAL A 14 1.50 -2.51 2.07
C VAL A 14 2.13 -1.29 2.71
N ILE A 15 2.04 -0.14 2.04
CA ILE A 15 2.53 1.14 2.55
C ILE A 15 1.35 2.10 2.68
N ILE A 16 1.18 2.70 3.86
CA ILE A 16 0.23 3.78 4.10
C ILE A 16 1.02 5.08 4.22
N ILE A 17 0.83 6.00 3.29
CA ILE A 17 1.41 7.34 3.34
C ILE A 17 0.48 8.23 4.15
N SER A 18 0.95 8.65 5.31
CA SER A 18 0.22 9.44 6.29
C SER A 18 0.42 10.95 6.08
N ALA A 19 -0.67 11.71 6.20
CA ALA A 19 -0.64 13.18 6.15
C ALA A 19 -0.54 13.83 7.55
N SER A 20 -0.78 13.08 8.62
CA SER A 20 -0.83 13.64 9.98
C SER A 20 0.47 14.27 10.47
N CYS A 21 1.60 13.97 9.83
CA CYS A 21 2.88 14.63 10.12
C CYS A 21 2.87 16.14 9.85
N CYS A 22 2.01 16.63 8.96
CA CYS A 22 1.92 18.04 8.58
C CYS A 22 0.53 18.64 8.83
N ILE A 23 -0.51 17.80 8.89
CA ILE A 23 -1.90 18.24 9.08
C ILE A 23 -2.51 17.40 10.21
N PRO A 24 -2.46 17.87 11.47
CA PRO A 24 -2.93 17.11 12.62
C PRO A 24 -4.38 16.62 12.50
N GLY A 25 -5.24 17.41 11.83
CA GLY A 25 -6.63 17.04 11.56
C GLY A 25 -6.82 15.80 10.66
N MET A 26 -5.74 15.30 10.02
CA MET A 26 -5.78 14.09 9.20
C MET A 26 -5.57 12.78 9.97
N ALA A 27 -5.14 12.85 11.24
CA ALA A 27 -4.86 11.66 12.05
C ALA A 27 -6.01 10.64 12.13
N PRO A 28 -7.30 11.05 12.29
CA PRO A 28 -8.40 10.09 12.30
C PRO A 28 -8.57 9.32 10.99
N PHE A 29 -8.22 9.94 9.85
CA PHE A 29 -8.28 9.28 8.55
C PHE A 29 -7.11 8.30 8.38
N ASP A 30 -5.91 8.67 8.84
CA ASP A 30 -4.75 7.77 8.85
C ASP A 30 -5.03 6.51 9.69
N GLU A 31 -5.64 6.67 10.87
CA GLU A 31 -6.04 5.55 11.73
C GLU A 31 -7.13 4.69 11.10
N GLN A 32 -8.14 5.30 10.47
CA GLN A 32 -9.19 4.56 9.77
C GLN A 32 -8.61 3.74 8.62
N ALA A 33 -7.75 4.34 7.79
CA ALA A 33 -7.09 3.63 6.70
C ALA A 33 -6.25 2.45 7.21
N LYS A 34 -5.52 2.64 8.32
CA LYS A 34 -4.79 1.56 8.98
C LYS A 34 -5.71 0.41 9.42
N ARG A 35 -6.82 0.73 10.09
CA ARG A 35 -7.79 -0.28 10.55
C ARG A 35 -8.40 -1.06 9.39
N VAL A 36 -8.77 -0.38 8.30
CA VAL A 36 -9.31 -1.02 7.10
C VAL A 36 -8.29 -1.99 6.49
N VAL A 37 -7.03 -1.57 6.39
CA VAL A 37 -5.95 -2.43 5.89
C VAL A 37 -5.74 -3.63 6.81
N GLU A 38 -5.63 -3.42 8.12
CA GLU A 38 -5.47 -4.52 9.09
C GLU A 38 -6.65 -5.50 9.05
N GLN A 39 -7.87 -5.00 8.92
CA GLN A 39 -9.06 -5.81 8.76
C GLN A 39 -9.00 -6.63 7.47
N ALA A 40 -8.73 -6.00 6.32
CA ALA A 40 -8.59 -6.70 5.05
C ALA A 40 -7.52 -7.79 5.11
N VAL A 41 -6.35 -7.48 5.71
CA VAL A 41 -5.26 -8.43 5.94
C VAL A 41 -5.69 -9.57 6.85
N SER A 42 -6.48 -9.34 7.90
CA SER A 42 -6.95 -10.41 8.79
C SER A 42 -7.96 -11.34 8.15
N GLU A 43 -8.71 -10.83 7.16
CA GLU A 43 -9.76 -11.58 6.45
C GLU A 43 -9.23 -12.28 5.20
N THR A 44 -8.03 -11.92 4.74
CA THR A 44 -7.32 -12.60 3.64
C THR A 44 -6.18 -13.40 4.25
N ASP A 45 -6.05 -14.70 4.02
CA ASP A 45 -4.94 -15.54 4.56
C ASP A 45 -3.57 -15.24 3.89
N VAL A 46 -3.36 -13.97 3.52
CA VAL A 46 -2.19 -13.43 2.84
C VAL A 46 -1.22 -12.95 3.90
N LYS A 47 0.04 -13.34 3.77
CA LYS A 47 1.12 -12.76 4.58
C LYS A 47 1.48 -11.40 4.02
N VAL A 48 1.28 -10.35 4.83
CA VAL A 48 1.46 -8.96 4.40
C VAL A 48 2.31 -8.20 5.40
N GLN A 49 3.26 -7.39 4.92
CA GLN A 49 3.98 -6.44 5.74
C GLN A 49 3.34 -5.06 5.60
N VAL A 50 2.76 -4.53 6.67
CA VAL A 50 2.13 -3.20 6.68
C VAL A 50 3.08 -2.18 7.29
N LYS A 51 3.34 -1.08 6.58
CA LYS A 51 4.17 0.03 7.06
C LYS A 51 3.46 1.36 6.87
N VAL A 52 3.34 2.14 7.94
CA VAL A 52 2.89 3.52 7.87
C VAL A 52 4.12 4.42 7.79
N ILE A 53 4.16 5.32 6.79
CA ILE A 53 5.23 6.29 6.64
C ILE A 53 4.66 7.71 6.51
N PRO A 54 5.33 8.73 7.08
CA PRO A 54 4.98 10.13 6.84
C PRO A 54 5.09 10.51 5.36
N ALA A 55 4.24 11.45 4.91
CA ALA A 55 4.32 12.01 3.56
C ALA A 55 5.69 12.64 3.24
N SER A 56 6.33 13.27 4.23
CA SER A 56 7.69 13.78 4.09
C SER A 56 8.70 12.66 3.81
N THR A 57 8.63 11.56 4.55
CA THR A 57 9.48 10.37 4.33
C THR A 57 9.25 9.75 2.96
N ALA A 58 7.99 9.70 2.50
CA ALA A 58 7.67 9.25 1.15
C ALA A 58 8.30 10.18 0.09
N TYR A 59 8.19 11.49 0.28
CA TYR A 59 8.77 12.51 -0.61
C TYR A 59 10.30 12.42 -0.72
N PHE A 60 10.99 12.10 0.38
CA PHE A 60 12.45 11.93 0.41
C PHE A 60 12.94 10.57 -0.14
N GLY A 61 12.07 9.76 -0.73
CA GLY A 61 12.48 8.56 -1.47
C GLY A 61 12.23 7.23 -0.75
N ALA A 62 11.40 7.21 0.30
CA ALA A 62 10.93 5.95 0.88
C ALA A 62 9.93 5.20 -0.02
N VAL A 63 9.43 5.84 -1.07
CA VAL A 63 8.62 5.23 -2.14
C VAL A 63 9.23 5.54 -3.51
N PRO A 64 8.91 4.75 -4.56
CA PRO A 64 9.35 5.03 -5.92
C PRO A 64 8.92 6.42 -6.40
N LYS A 65 9.74 7.06 -7.24
CA LYS A 65 9.48 8.43 -7.72
C LYS A 65 8.18 8.52 -8.53
N GLU A 66 7.82 7.46 -9.23
CA GLU A 66 6.62 7.35 -10.05
C GLU A 66 5.37 7.45 -9.18
N VAL A 67 5.38 6.80 -8.01
CA VAL A 67 4.31 6.90 -7.00
C VAL A 67 4.15 8.34 -6.54
N MET A 68 5.27 8.98 -6.17
CA MET A 68 5.22 10.35 -5.66
C MET A 68 4.74 11.32 -6.74
N THR A 69 5.16 11.11 -7.99
CA THR A 69 4.72 11.90 -9.13
C THR A 69 3.21 11.79 -9.34
N LYS A 70 2.64 10.59 -9.23
CA LYS A 70 1.18 10.37 -9.31
C LYS A 70 0.43 11.12 -8.21
N ILE A 71 0.90 11.01 -6.96
CA ILE A 71 0.29 11.70 -5.82
C ILE A 71 0.34 13.22 -6.01
N ILE A 72 1.48 13.79 -6.42
CA ILE A 72 1.60 15.24 -6.67
C ILE A 72 0.70 15.68 -7.83
N THR A 73 0.62 14.86 -8.89
CA THR A 73 -0.24 15.15 -10.05
C THR A 73 -1.71 15.18 -9.62
N GLU A 74 -2.14 14.23 -8.80
CA GLU A 74 -3.50 14.17 -8.26
C GLU A 74 -3.83 15.40 -7.40
N VAL A 75 -2.88 15.86 -6.56
CA VAL A 75 -3.03 17.13 -5.80
C VAL A 75 -3.26 18.30 -6.76
N ASN A 76 -2.42 18.41 -7.80
CA ASN A 76 -2.47 19.53 -8.74
C ASN A 76 -3.75 19.54 -9.59
N GLN A 77 -4.29 18.36 -9.92
CA GLN A 77 -5.49 18.24 -10.76
C GLN A 77 -6.78 18.40 -9.95
N SER A 78 -6.86 17.77 -8.77
CA SER A 78 -8.08 17.76 -7.95
C SER A 78 -8.19 18.96 -7.00
N GLY A 79 -7.07 19.63 -6.70
CA GLY A 79 -6.97 20.65 -5.66
C GLY A 79 -7.16 20.11 -4.24
N ARG A 80 -7.21 18.78 -4.07
CA ARG A 80 -7.41 18.09 -2.79
C ARG A 80 -6.13 17.37 -2.39
N ILE A 81 -5.98 17.09 -1.09
CA ILE A 81 -4.86 16.32 -0.57
C ILE A 81 -5.26 14.83 -0.64
N PRO A 82 -4.66 14.02 -1.52
CA PRO A 82 -5.06 12.64 -1.78
C PRO A 82 -4.40 11.70 -0.76
N LEU A 83 -4.51 12.06 0.53
CA LEU A 83 -3.92 11.34 1.65
C LEU A 83 -4.99 11.02 2.71
N PRO A 84 -4.83 9.95 3.51
CA PRO A 84 -3.78 8.94 3.42
C PRO A 84 -3.80 8.19 2.08
N ALA A 85 -2.64 7.83 1.54
CA ALA A 85 -2.59 7.01 0.33
C ALA A 85 -2.17 5.58 0.70
N VAL A 86 -2.89 4.58 0.19
CA VAL A 86 -2.59 3.17 0.44
C VAL A 86 -1.98 2.57 -0.82
N LEU A 87 -0.82 1.95 -0.64
CA LEU A 87 -0.09 1.27 -1.69
C LEU A 87 0.06 -0.21 -1.38
N ILE A 88 -0.07 -1.04 -2.42
CA ILE A 88 0.18 -2.48 -2.35
C ILE A 88 1.19 -2.82 -3.44
N ASN A 89 2.35 -3.36 -3.04
CA ASN A 89 3.48 -3.66 -3.91
C ASN A 89 3.89 -2.48 -4.83
N GLY A 90 3.82 -1.26 -4.29
CA GLY A 90 4.20 -0.03 -5.02
C GLY A 90 3.11 0.52 -5.95
N ASN A 91 1.94 -0.14 -6.05
CA ASN A 91 0.78 0.39 -6.76
C ASN A 91 -0.14 1.12 -5.80
N ILE A 92 -0.60 2.31 -6.19
CA ILE A 92 -1.59 3.06 -5.43
C ILE A 92 -2.94 2.37 -5.61
N VAL A 93 -3.52 1.91 -4.50
CA VAL A 93 -4.84 1.25 -4.47
C VAL A 93 -5.93 2.24 -4.06
N SER A 94 -5.61 3.20 -3.20
CA SER A 94 -6.58 4.21 -2.76
C SER A 94 -5.92 5.54 -2.40
N TYR A 95 -6.68 6.61 -2.62
CA TYR A 95 -6.46 7.94 -2.08
C TYR A 95 -7.57 8.22 -1.05
N GLY A 96 -7.18 8.53 0.18
CA GLY A 96 -8.09 8.64 1.32
C GLY A 96 -8.34 7.29 2.01
N VAL A 97 -9.40 7.22 2.80
CA VAL A 97 -9.78 6.00 3.54
C VAL A 97 -10.40 4.99 2.56
N PRO A 98 -9.76 3.83 2.30
CA PRO A 98 -10.31 2.80 1.41
C PRO A 98 -11.50 2.07 2.04
N GLN A 99 -12.25 1.30 1.24
CA GLN A 99 -13.13 0.26 1.75
C GLN A 99 -12.34 -1.06 1.95
N VAL A 100 -12.83 -1.93 2.82
CA VAL A 100 -12.16 -3.21 3.14
C VAL A 100 -12.09 -4.08 1.89
N GLU A 101 -13.16 -4.11 1.10
CA GLU A 101 -13.29 -4.93 -0.11
C GLU A 101 -12.28 -4.55 -1.19
N ASP A 102 -11.97 -3.26 -1.35
CA ASP A 102 -11.00 -2.77 -2.33
C ASP A 102 -9.59 -3.25 -1.99
N ILE A 103 -9.22 -3.21 -0.70
CA ILE A 103 -7.93 -3.70 -0.23
C ILE A 103 -7.83 -5.22 -0.38
N LYS A 104 -8.88 -5.96 -0.02
CA LYS A 104 -8.93 -7.41 -0.22
C LYS A 104 -8.73 -7.80 -1.67
N LYS A 105 -9.48 -7.15 -2.58
CA LYS A 105 -9.37 -7.42 -4.01
C LYS A 105 -7.95 -7.18 -4.51
N ALA A 106 -7.35 -6.05 -4.14
CA ALA A 106 -5.98 -5.73 -4.52
C ALA A 106 -4.93 -6.68 -3.92
N LEU A 107 -5.14 -7.16 -2.69
CA LEU A 107 -4.28 -8.19 -2.07
C LEU A 107 -4.39 -9.54 -2.80
N LEU A 108 -5.59 -9.95 -3.21
CA LEU A 108 -5.82 -11.21 -3.93
C LEU A 108 -5.29 -11.14 -5.38
N GLU A 109 -5.50 -10.03 -6.10
CA GLU A 109 -4.96 -9.82 -7.45
C GLU A 109 -3.42 -9.87 -7.49
N THR A 110 -2.80 -9.47 -6.37
CA THR A 110 -1.35 -9.54 -6.20
C THR A 110 -0.82 -10.98 -6.13
N MET A 111 -1.64 -11.93 -5.66
CA MET A 111 -1.32 -13.35 -5.66
C MET A 111 -1.51 -13.96 -7.06
N ASP A 112 -2.61 -13.61 -7.73
CA ASP A 112 -3.00 -14.15 -9.04
C ASP A 112 -2.03 -13.73 -10.16
N THR A 113 -1.59 -12.47 -10.15
CA THR A 113 -0.69 -11.90 -11.18
C THR A 113 0.69 -12.58 -11.23
N LYS A 114 1.09 -13.32 -10.19
CA LYS A 114 2.39 -14.04 -10.17
C LYS A 114 2.33 -15.44 -10.74
N GLU A 115 1.16 -16.08 -10.84
CA GLU A 115 1.05 -17.40 -11.48
C GLU A 115 1.23 -17.33 -13.00
N ILE A 116 1.04 -16.16 -13.62
CA ILE A 116 1.07 -16.01 -15.09
C ILE A 116 2.49 -15.73 -15.62
N LYS A 117 3.47 -15.38 -14.76
CA LYS A 117 4.84 -15.01 -15.23
C LYS A 117 5.90 -16.12 -15.14
N GLU A 118 5.56 -17.33 -14.69
CA GLU A 118 6.49 -18.48 -14.66
C GLU A 118 6.39 -19.41 -15.90
N ASP A 119 5.52 -19.12 -16.88
CA ASP A 119 5.35 -19.92 -18.10
C ASP A 119 5.67 -19.12 -19.37
N THR A 120 6.91 -18.64 -19.51
CA THR A 120 7.48 -18.38 -20.85
C THR A 120 8.98 -18.65 -20.82
N LYS A 121 9.29 -19.93 -20.99
CA LYS A 121 10.41 -20.56 -21.70
C LYS A 121 11.65 -19.72 -22.04
#